data_AF-A0A966EN50-F1
#
_entry.id   AF-A0A966EN50-F1
#
_cell.length_a   1.000
_cell.length_b   1.000
_cell.length_c   1.000
_cell.angle_alpha   90.00
_cell.angle_beta   90.00
_cell.angle_gamma   90.00
#
_symmetry.space_group_name_H-M   'P 1'
#
loop_
_entity.id
_entity.type
_entity.pdbx_description
1 polymer ?
#
loop_
_entity_poly.entity_id
_entity_poly.type
_entity_poly.pdbx_seq_one_letter_code
_entity_poly.pdbx_strand_id
1 'polypeptide(L)' 'MPPILRAVQPQLPFIIAGFASFLFSVWLYFVQDETMAGIFVGLWVPSIHSLGTLVLTQTDAPARREQEA' A
#
# COMPACT_ATOMS: atom_id res chain seq x y z
N MET A 1 5.54 -22.61 13.57
CA MET A 1 4.70 -21.68 12.77
C MET A 1 5.16 -21.75 11.32
N PRO A 2 4.25 -21.84 10.33
CA PRO A 2 4.65 -21.98 8.92
C PRO A 2 5.46 -20.76 8.45
N PRO A 3 6.60 -20.94 7.75
CA PRO A 3 7.53 -19.85 7.38
C PRO A 3 6.90 -18.81 6.44
N ILE A 4 5.89 -19.21 5.68
CA ILE A 4 5.12 -18.37 4.74
C ILE A 4 4.40 -17.20 5.43
N LEU A 5 3.92 -17.38 6.66
CA LEU A 5 3.19 -16.35 7.40
C LEU A 5 4.11 -15.19 7.82
N ARG A 6 5.41 -15.43 8.02
CA ARG A 6 6.36 -14.40 8.49
C ARG A 6 6.67 -13.34 7.44
N ALA A 7 6.58 -13.70 6.15
CA ALA A 7 6.83 -12.79 5.02
C ALA A 7 5.64 -11.87 4.71
N VAL A 8 4.41 -12.31 5.02
CA VAL A 8 3.17 -11.56 4.75
C VAL A 8 2.83 -10.58 5.90
N GLN A 9 3.34 -10.81 7.10
CA GLN A 9 3.04 -9.99 8.29
C GLN A 9 3.28 -8.48 8.14
N PRO A 10 4.37 -7.98 7.52
CA PRO A 10 4.54 -6.54 7.33
C PRO A 10 3.60 -5.95 6.26
N GLN A 11 3.01 -6.77 5.38
CA GLN A 11 2.14 -6.31 4.28
C GLN A 11 0.67 -6.20 4.70
N LEU A 12 0.28 -6.88 5.77
CA LEU A 12 -1.10 -6.88 6.25
C LEU A 12 -1.62 -5.50 6.70
N PRO A 13 -0.89 -4.70 7.52
CA PRO A 13 -1.36 -3.37 7.91
C PRO A 13 -1.45 -2.43 6.70
N PHE A 14 -0.57 -2.64 5.71
CA PHE A 14 -0.54 -1.92 4.44
C PHE A 14 -1.84 -2.19 3.64
N ILE A 15 -2.20 -3.46 3.45
CA ILE A 15 -3.44 -3.85 2.76
C ILE A 15 -4.68 -3.33 3.51
N ILE A 16 -4.71 -3.45 4.84
CA ILE A 16 -5.82 -2.97 5.66
C ILE A 16 -5.97 -1.46 5.54
N ALA A 17 -4.86 -0.70 5.58
CA ALA A 17 -4.88 0.75 5.42
C ALA A 17 -5.43 1.18 4.05
N GLY A 18 -4.98 0.52 2.98
CA GLY A 18 -5.51 0.77 1.63
C GLY A 18 -7.00 0.45 1.51
N PHE A 19 -7.44 -0.67 2.06
CA PHE A 19 -8.86 -1.06 2.03
C PHE A 19 -9.75 -0.15 2.89
N ALA A 20 -9.29 0.24 4.08
CA ALA A 20 -10.00 1.19 4.94
C ALA A 20 -10.13 2.56 4.27
N SER A 21 -9.09 3.03 3.58
CA SER A 21 -9.14 4.25 2.79
C SER A 21 -10.15 4.19 1.65
N PHE A 22 -10.24 3.04 0.96
CA PHE A 22 -11.26 2.81 -0.06
C PHE A 22 -12.68 2.86 0.52
N LEU A 23 -12.95 2.19 1.64
CA LEU A 23 -14.26 2.26 2.29
C LEU A 23 -14.62 3.68 2.73
N PHE A 24 -13.65 4.42 3.25
CA PHE A 24 -13.87 5.81 3.63
C PHE A 24 -14.12 6.73 2.42
N SER A 25 -13.50 6.46 1.27
CA SER A 25 -13.79 7.13 0.00
C SER A 25 -15.23 6.89 -0.46
N VAL A 26 -15.69 5.65 -0.44
CA VAL A 26 -17.08 5.29 -0.77
C VAL A 26 -18.05 5.97 0.19
N TRP A 27 -17.74 6.00 1.49
CA TRP A 27 -18.57 6.68 2.48
C TRP A 27 -18.64 8.19 2.24
N LEU A 28 -17.53 8.88 1.99
CA LEU A 28 -17.54 10.31 1.67
C LEU A 28 -18.33 10.61 0.39
N TYR A 29 -18.15 9.79 -0.65
CA TYR A 29 -18.78 10.00 -1.94
C TYR A 29 -20.29 9.79 -1.90
N PHE A 30 -20.77 8.73 -1.23
CA PHE A 30 -22.19 8.35 -1.25
C PHE A 30 -22.99 8.81 -0.03
N VAL A 31 -22.36 9.02 1.14
CA VAL A 31 -23.08 9.37 2.39
C VAL A 31 -22.98 10.86 2.68
N GLN A 32 -21.84 11.48 2.39
CA GLN A 32 -21.60 12.90 2.70
C GLN A 32 -21.81 13.84 1.51
N ASP A 33 -22.12 13.30 0.31
CA ASP A 33 -22.21 14.07 -0.95
C ASP A 33 -20.91 14.82 -1.32
N GLU A 34 -19.81 14.54 -0.60
CA GLU A 34 -18.50 15.15 -0.74
C GLU A 34 -17.70 14.45 -1.85
N THR A 35 -18.20 14.57 -3.08
CA THR A 35 -17.70 13.85 -4.26
C THR A 35 -16.21 14.04 -4.50
N MET A 36 -15.71 15.27 -4.42
CA MET A 36 -14.29 15.58 -4.60
C MET A 36 -13.43 14.96 -3.50
N ALA A 37 -13.82 15.12 -2.23
CA ALA A 37 -13.07 14.56 -1.11
C ALA A 37 -13.03 13.03 -1.17
N GLY A 38 -14.15 12.38 -1.52
CA GLY A 38 -14.23 10.94 -1.73
C GLY A 38 -13.25 10.46 -2.81
N ILE A 39 -13.25 11.10 -3.98
CA ILE A 39 -12.35 10.75 -5.09
C ILE A 39 -10.89 10.94 -4.69
N PHE A 40 -10.54 12.08 -4.08
CA PHE A 40 -9.18 12.34 -3.65
C PHE A 40 -8.73 11.26 -2.66
N VAL A 41 -9.45 11.06 -1.55
CA VAL A 41 -9.04 10.12 -0.50
C VAL A 41 -8.92 8.69 -1.02
N GLY A 42 -9.79 8.28 -1.94
CA GLY A 42 -9.73 6.96 -2.57
C GLY A 42 -8.53 6.77 -3.51
N LEU A 43 -7.94 7.85 -4.04
CA LEU A 43 -6.82 7.79 -4.98
C LEU A 43 -5.46 8.05 -4.33
N TRP A 44 -5.34 9.09 -3.50
CA TRP A 44 -4.01 9.54 -3.03
C TRP A 44 -3.38 8.57 -2.01
N VAL A 45 -4.17 8.03 -1.07
CA VAL A 45 -3.68 7.09 -0.04
C VAL A 45 -3.12 5.80 -0.65
N PRO A 46 -3.85 5.05 -1.50
CA PRO A 46 -3.29 3.85 -2.13
C PRO A 46 -2.14 4.16 -3.10
N SER A 47 -2.10 5.37 -3.69
CA SER A 47 -0.98 5.79 -4.56
C SER A 47 0.33 5.98 -3.77
N ILE A 48 0.29 6.66 -2.62
CA ILE A 48 1.47 6.81 -1.73
C ILE A 48 1.95 5.45 -1.25
N HIS A 49 1.00 4.59 -0.93
CA HIS A 49 1.28 3.26 -0.46
C HIS A 49 1.97 2.40 -1.53
N SER A 50 1.47 2.43 -2.77
CA SER A 50 2.13 1.81 -3.92
C SER A 50 3.50 2.41 -4.18
N LEU A 51 3.67 3.73 -4.06
CA LEU A 51 4.97 4.38 -4.20
C LEU A 51 5.96 3.89 -3.13
N GLY A 52 5.54 3.79 -1.87
CA GLY A 52 6.36 3.25 -0.79
C GLY A 52 6.86 1.84 -1.09
N THR A 53 6.00 0.97 -1.63
CA THR A 53 6.43 -0.38 -2.03
C THR A 53 7.45 -0.38 -3.17
N LEU A 54 7.31 0.54 -4.13
CA LEU A 54 8.24 0.66 -5.25
C LEU A 54 9.61 1.17 -4.78
N VAL A 55 9.63 2.21 -3.95
CA VAL A 55 10.87 2.79 -3.41
C VAL A 55 11.62 1.76 -2.54
N LEU A 56 10.92 1.05 -1.66
CA LEU A 56 11.55 0.07 -0.77
C LEU A 56 12.06 -1.16 -1.52
N THR A 57 11.36 -1.60 -2.58
CA THR A 57 11.78 -2.74 -3.41
C THR A 57 13.07 -2.47 -4.19
N GLN A 58 13.37 -1.21 -4.52
CA GLN A 58 14.57 -0.86 -5.29
C GLN A 58 15.87 -0.90 -4.48
N THR A 59 15.78 -0.92 -3.15
CA THR A 59 16.95 -0.88 -2.25
C THR A 59 17.75 -2.19 -2.20
N ASP A 60 17.17 -3.31 -2.64
CA ASP A 60 17.81 -4.64 -2.61
C ASP A 60 18.69 -4.96 -3.84
N ALA A 61 18.82 -4.01 -4.79
CA ALA A 61 19.50 -4.24 -6.06
C ALA A 61 21.07 -4.31 -6.04
N PRO A 62 21.84 -3.76 -5.08
CA PRO A 62 23.29 -3.69 -5.26
C PRO A 62 24.09 -4.89 -4.71
N ALA A 63 23.54 -5.76 -3.86
CA ALA A 63 24.33 -6.83 -3.21
C ALA A 63 24.49 -8.13 -4.05
N ARG A 64 23.67 -8.33 -5.09
CA ARG A 64 23.68 -9.57 -5.89
C ARG A 64 24.86 -9.63 -6.88
N ARG A 65 25.36 -8.49 -7.36
CA ARG A 65 26.42 -8.46 -8.38
C ARG A 65 27.81 -8.79 -7.85
N GLU A 66 28.06 -8.65 -6.55
CA GLU A 66 29.37 -8.91 -5.93
C GLU A 66 29.53 -10.37 -5.48
N GLN A 67 28.46 -11.15 -5.50
CA GLN A 67 28.48 -12.59 -5.20
C GLN A 67 28.65 -13.45 -6.46
N GLU A 68 28.53 -12.85 -7.65
CA GLU A 68 28.67 -13.51 -8.95
C GLU A 68 30.03 -13.20 -9.63
N ALA A 69 30.93 -12.48 -8.95
CA ALA A 69 32.28 -12.13 -9.40
C ALA A 69 33.35 -12.81 -8.53
#